data_AF-A0A832RQU7-F1
#
_entry.id   AF-A0A832RQU7-F1
#
_cell.length_a   1.000
_cell.length_b   1.000
_cell.length_c   1.000
_cell.angle_alpha   90.00
_cell.angle_beta   90.00
_cell.angle_gamma   90.00
#
_symmetry.space_group_name_H-M   'P 1'
#
loop_
_entity.id
_entity.type
_entity.pdbx_description
1 polymer ?
#
loop_
_entity_poly.entity_id
_entity_poly.type
_entity_poly.pdbx_seq_one_letter_code
_entity_poly.pdbx_strand_id
1 'polypeptide(L)'
;MIPTLGIFLAVTLQASTFLVPGGTITFYINDDDLNTSPRGIDEISTAGLLDFKLAGTTIPGPSTITETGLDTGIFTGTVSIPVTINGRAVTQDDVLTITYHDQSDPSGNPKTFTKSVTAKKVSASFGTTSKNIRIGQDFQLRIYEPGFNLDSKYADNIPLSLVEFKGTDGIRTTIDNSAFEANTKSLRETGPNTNHFVVTLKMPKEIDGKRTKIGSIVQFTFTDTASSTGTTQKIKSYVRLGLR
;
A
#
# COMPACT_ATOMS: atom_id res chain seq x y z
N MET A 1 -37.82 -11.39 24.37
CA MET A 1 -37.33 -10.84 23.09
C MET A 1 -36.21 -9.89 23.40
N ILE A 2 -34.96 -10.30 23.16
CA ILE A 2 -33.82 -9.40 23.21
C ILE A 2 -33.85 -8.64 21.87
N PRO A 3 -33.86 -7.31 21.84
CA PRO A 3 -33.66 -6.61 20.58
C PRO A 3 -32.25 -6.94 20.11
N THR A 4 -32.14 -7.69 19.01
CA THR A 4 -30.88 -7.84 18.30
C THR A 4 -30.43 -6.45 17.91
N LEU A 5 -29.34 -6.03 18.54
CA LEU A 5 -28.66 -4.76 18.29
C LEU A 5 -28.40 -4.67 16.78
N GLY A 6 -29.00 -3.65 16.13
CA GLY A 6 -28.97 -3.50 14.68
C GLY A 6 -27.56 -3.57 14.12
N ILE A 7 -27.34 -4.52 13.22
CA ILE A 7 -26.08 -4.65 12.50
C ILE A 7 -25.92 -3.39 11.64
N PHE A 8 -24.76 -2.75 11.76
CA PHE A 8 -24.43 -1.53 11.02
C PHE A 8 -24.25 -1.87 9.54
N LEU A 9 -25.25 -1.52 8.73
CA LEU A 9 -25.16 -1.47 7.27
C LEU A 9 -24.17 -0.38 6.87
N ALA A 10 -23.09 -0.75 6.17
CA ALA A 10 -22.12 0.21 5.66
C ALA A 10 -21.26 -0.38 4.54
N VAL A 11 -21.01 0.44 3.52
CA VAL A 11 -19.79 0.32 2.72
C VAL A 11 -18.62 0.87 3.53
N THR A 12 -17.53 0.13 3.59
CA THR A 12 -16.28 0.50 4.28
C THR A 12 -15.09 0.29 3.36
N LEU A 13 -14.02 1.02 3.62
CA LEU A 13 -12.74 0.85 2.93
C LEU A 13 -11.77 0.18 3.88
N GLN A 14 -10.78 -0.52 3.33
CA GLN A 14 -9.68 -1.00 4.16
C GLN A 14 -8.99 0.19 4.86
N ALA A 15 -8.51 -0.02 6.09
CA ALA A 15 -7.88 1.03 6.88
C ALA A 15 -6.67 1.65 6.14
N SER A 16 -6.46 2.95 6.34
CA SER A 16 -5.30 3.71 5.82
C SER A 16 -5.23 3.82 4.28
N THR A 17 -6.34 3.67 3.55
CA THR A 17 -6.36 3.78 2.07
C THR A 17 -5.93 5.16 1.60
N PHE A 18 -4.81 5.22 0.90
CA PHE A 18 -4.48 6.31 -0.02
C PHE A 18 -4.96 5.91 -1.41
N LEU A 19 -5.47 6.88 -2.16
CA LEU A 19 -5.75 6.67 -3.56
C LEU A 19 -4.43 6.76 -4.35
N VAL A 20 -3.96 5.62 -4.86
CA VAL A 20 -2.73 5.51 -5.64
C VAL A 20 -3.09 5.25 -7.10
N PRO A 21 -2.79 6.16 -8.05
CA PRO A 21 -3.04 5.94 -9.47
C PRO A 21 -2.35 4.67 -9.98
N GLY A 22 -3.08 3.82 -10.71
CA GLY A 22 -2.59 2.50 -11.15
C GLY A 22 -2.67 1.40 -10.10
N GLY A 23 -3.01 1.73 -8.85
CA GLY A 23 -3.26 0.77 -7.78
C GLY A 23 -4.71 0.31 -7.70
N THR A 24 -5.05 -0.33 -6.59
CA THR A 24 -6.36 -0.91 -6.31
C THR A 24 -6.82 -0.62 -4.89
N ILE A 25 -8.11 -0.40 -4.73
CA ILE A 25 -8.74 -0.20 -3.41
C ILE A 25 -9.72 -1.34 -3.15
N THR A 26 -9.55 -1.99 -2.01
CA THR A 26 -10.45 -3.00 -1.49
C THR A 26 -11.48 -2.34 -0.59
N PHE A 27 -12.73 -2.66 -0.84
CA PHE A 27 -13.87 -2.22 -0.05
C PHE A 27 -14.63 -3.43 0.48
N TYR A 28 -15.43 -3.19 1.52
CA TYR A 28 -16.29 -4.18 2.13
C TYR A 28 -17.70 -3.63 2.22
N ILE A 29 -18.68 -4.50 2.01
CA ILE A 29 -20.11 -4.23 2.23
C ILE A 29 -20.56 -5.18 3.32
N ASN A 30 -21.18 -4.63 4.36
CA ASN A 30 -21.87 -5.42 5.37
C ASN A 30 -23.37 -5.32 5.11
N ASP A 31 -23.96 -6.41 4.63
CA ASP A 31 -25.37 -6.50 4.27
C ASP A 31 -25.87 -7.95 4.33
N ASP A 32 -26.73 -8.23 5.32
CA ASP A 32 -27.30 -9.57 5.52
C ASP A 32 -28.30 -9.95 4.42
N ASP A 33 -28.91 -8.98 3.72
CA ASP A 33 -29.90 -9.26 2.66
C ASP A 33 -29.24 -9.86 1.42
N LEU A 34 -27.94 -9.59 1.23
CA LEU A 34 -27.14 -10.19 0.17
C LEU A 34 -26.68 -11.62 0.50
N ASN A 35 -26.70 -12.01 1.78
CA ASN A 35 -26.31 -13.34 2.23
C ASN A 35 -27.50 -14.31 2.13
N THR A 36 -27.53 -15.09 1.07
CA THR A 36 -28.63 -15.99 0.73
C THR A 36 -28.29 -17.47 0.93
N SER A 37 -27.00 -17.79 1.07
CA SER A 37 -26.50 -19.16 1.14
C SER A 37 -25.80 -19.46 2.48
N PRO A 38 -26.50 -20.01 3.50
CA PRO A 38 -25.90 -20.27 4.81
C PRO A 38 -24.83 -21.39 4.84
N ARG A 39 -24.58 -22.03 3.68
CA ARG A 39 -23.57 -23.09 3.49
C ARG A 39 -22.68 -22.85 2.28
N GLY A 40 -22.86 -21.73 1.60
CA GLY A 40 -22.09 -21.33 0.42
C GLY A 40 -21.31 -20.05 0.72
N ILE A 41 -20.37 -19.74 -0.17
CA ILE A 41 -19.82 -18.38 -0.28
C ILE A 41 -20.63 -17.73 -1.40
N ASP A 42 -21.36 -16.67 -1.09
CA ASP A 42 -22.15 -15.97 -2.09
C ASP A 42 -21.28 -15.09 -3.00
N GLU A 43 -21.65 -15.04 -4.28
CA GLU A 43 -21.09 -14.12 -5.29
C GLU A 43 -22.22 -13.27 -5.88
N ILE A 44 -22.13 -11.97 -5.66
CA ILE A 44 -23.22 -11.02 -5.95
C ILE A 44 -22.82 -10.11 -7.09
N SER A 45 -23.70 -9.97 -8.09
CA SER A 45 -23.49 -9.02 -9.17
C SER A 45 -23.56 -7.58 -8.67
N THR A 46 -22.64 -6.74 -9.13
CA THR A 46 -22.58 -5.32 -8.75
C THR A 46 -23.45 -4.41 -9.61
N ALA A 47 -24.06 -4.95 -10.68
CA ALA A 47 -24.84 -4.18 -11.64
C ALA A 47 -26.06 -3.53 -10.96
N GLY A 48 -26.10 -2.19 -10.94
CA GLY A 48 -27.16 -1.42 -10.26
C GLY A 48 -27.03 -1.38 -8.73
N LEU A 49 -26.11 -2.14 -8.16
CA LEU A 49 -25.83 -2.21 -6.72
C LEU A 49 -24.74 -1.21 -6.31
N LEU A 50 -23.74 -1.01 -7.16
CA LEU A 50 -22.55 -0.21 -6.87
C LEU A 50 -22.23 0.77 -8.01
N ASP A 51 -22.01 2.02 -7.63
CA ASP A 51 -21.48 3.07 -8.51
C ASP A 51 -20.09 3.50 -8.04
N PHE A 52 -19.17 3.63 -9.00
CA PHE A 52 -17.81 4.09 -8.76
C PHE A 52 -17.55 5.37 -9.55
N LYS A 53 -17.17 6.44 -8.85
CA LYS A 53 -16.80 7.71 -9.47
C LYS A 53 -15.44 8.16 -8.98
N LEU A 54 -14.55 8.51 -9.90
CA LEU A 54 -13.28 9.15 -9.60
C LEU A 54 -13.30 10.57 -10.14
N ALA A 55 -13.04 11.56 -9.28
CA ALA A 55 -13.14 12.99 -9.62
C ALA A 55 -14.49 13.33 -10.30
N GLY A 56 -15.58 12.72 -9.82
CA GLY A 56 -16.93 12.88 -10.36
C GLY A 56 -17.24 12.12 -11.66
N THR A 57 -16.24 11.47 -12.28
CA THR A 57 -16.39 10.70 -13.52
C THR A 57 -16.57 9.23 -13.21
N THR A 58 -17.56 8.58 -13.84
CA THR A 58 -17.79 7.13 -13.67
C THR A 58 -16.58 6.33 -14.14
N ILE A 59 -16.12 5.40 -13.31
CA ILE A 59 -15.08 4.43 -13.65
C ILE A 59 -15.61 3.00 -13.52
N PRO A 60 -15.02 2.01 -14.20
CA PRO A 60 -15.37 0.61 -14.00
C PRO A 60 -15.10 0.15 -12.57
N GLY A 61 -16.06 -0.56 -11.98
CA GLY A 61 -15.88 -1.34 -10.76
C GLY A 61 -15.75 -2.84 -11.04
N PRO A 62 -15.61 -3.68 -9.99
CA PRO A 62 -15.69 -5.12 -10.16
C PRO A 62 -17.10 -5.53 -10.61
N SER A 63 -17.24 -6.58 -11.43
CA SER A 63 -18.53 -7.09 -11.91
C SER A 63 -19.30 -7.89 -10.85
N THR A 64 -18.57 -8.43 -9.87
CA THR A 64 -19.10 -9.18 -8.74
C THR A 64 -18.36 -8.80 -7.46
N ILE A 65 -19.02 -9.00 -6.32
CA ILE A 65 -18.42 -9.02 -4.98
C ILE A 65 -18.60 -10.40 -4.38
N THR A 66 -17.67 -10.82 -3.53
CA THR A 66 -17.66 -12.17 -2.95
C THR A 66 -17.79 -12.08 -1.44
N GLU A 67 -18.58 -12.96 -0.85
CA GLU A 67 -18.68 -13.09 0.59
C GLU A 67 -17.33 -13.50 1.21
N THR A 68 -17.00 -12.94 2.37
CA THR A 68 -15.68 -13.11 3.01
C THR A 68 -15.52 -14.46 3.73
N GLY A 69 -16.61 -15.18 3.92
CA GLY A 69 -16.67 -16.51 4.50
C GLY A 69 -18.09 -17.06 4.43
N LEU A 70 -18.32 -18.26 4.97
CA LEU A 70 -19.67 -18.83 5.04
C LEU A 70 -20.55 -18.01 5.98
N ASP A 71 -21.70 -17.55 5.49
CA ASP A 71 -22.78 -16.95 6.29
C ASP A 71 -22.29 -15.76 7.14
N THR A 72 -21.43 -14.92 6.56
CA THR A 72 -20.83 -13.76 7.22
C THR A 72 -21.63 -12.48 7.04
N GLY A 73 -22.43 -12.35 5.97
CA GLY A 73 -23.06 -11.07 5.61
C GLY A 73 -22.07 -9.98 5.17
N ILE A 74 -20.77 -10.30 5.06
CA ILE A 74 -19.72 -9.36 4.71
C ILE A 74 -19.15 -9.74 3.34
N PHE A 75 -19.25 -8.82 2.40
CA PHE A 75 -18.80 -8.97 1.02
C PHE A 75 -17.57 -8.10 0.76
N THR A 76 -16.67 -8.58 -0.09
CA THR A 76 -15.45 -7.86 -0.49
C THR A 76 -15.41 -7.67 -2.00
N GLY A 77 -14.91 -6.50 -2.41
CA GLY A 77 -14.64 -6.17 -3.81
C GLY A 77 -13.41 -5.29 -3.94
N THR A 78 -12.85 -5.26 -5.15
CA THR A 78 -11.65 -4.47 -5.47
C THR A 78 -11.93 -3.59 -6.67
N VAL A 79 -11.63 -2.30 -6.56
CA VAL A 79 -11.72 -1.32 -7.65
C VAL A 79 -10.33 -0.88 -8.09
N SER A 80 -10.08 -0.92 -9.40
CA SER A 80 -8.83 -0.47 -10.01
C SER A 80 -8.86 1.04 -10.24
N ILE A 81 -7.78 1.71 -9.88
CA ILE A 81 -7.66 3.16 -9.97
C ILE A 81 -6.94 3.49 -11.27
N PRO A 82 -7.61 4.14 -12.25
CA PRO A 82 -6.96 4.46 -13.50
C PRO A 82 -5.84 5.49 -13.28
N VAL A 83 -4.80 5.45 -14.13
CA VAL A 83 -3.72 6.45 -14.10
C VAL A 83 -4.19 7.78 -14.71
N THR A 84 -5.14 7.72 -15.64
CA THR A 84 -5.72 8.87 -16.32
C THR A 84 -7.25 8.80 -16.31
N ILE A 85 -7.89 9.96 -16.25
CA ILE A 85 -9.35 10.10 -16.34
C ILE A 85 -9.68 11.31 -17.23
N ASN A 86 -10.58 11.13 -18.19
CA ASN A 86 -10.93 12.16 -19.20
C ASN A 86 -9.69 12.82 -19.87
N GLY A 87 -8.65 12.04 -20.15
CA GLY A 87 -7.43 12.53 -20.81
C GLY A 87 -6.43 13.29 -19.93
N ARG A 88 -6.71 13.46 -18.63
CA ARG A 88 -5.72 14.00 -17.66
C ARG A 88 -5.23 12.92 -16.71
N ALA A 89 -4.02 13.10 -16.16
CA ALA A 89 -3.56 12.25 -15.06
C ALA A 89 -4.47 12.40 -13.83
N VAL A 90 -4.64 11.32 -13.08
CA VAL A 90 -5.20 11.37 -11.73
C VAL A 90 -4.18 12.05 -10.83
N THR A 91 -4.61 13.08 -10.11
CA THR A 91 -3.72 13.94 -9.32
C THR A 91 -4.11 13.92 -7.85
N GLN A 92 -3.28 14.57 -7.04
CA GLN A 92 -3.67 15.00 -5.69
C GLN A 92 -5.08 15.63 -5.73
N ASP A 93 -5.82 15.43 -4.65
CA ASP A 93 -7.17 15.92 -4.37
C ASP A 93 -8.29 15.25 -5.20
N ASP A 94 -7.97 14.40 -6.17
CA ASP A 94 -8.98 13.56 -6.81
C ASP A 94 -9.60 12.59 -5.79
N VAL A 95 -10.93 12.51 -5.81
CA VAL A 95 -11.70 11.70 -4.86
C VAL A 95 -12.32 10.52 -5.58
N LEU A 96 -11.99 9.32 -5.12
CA LEU A 96 -12.78 8.13 -5.41
C LEU A 96 -13.98 8.12 -4.48
N THR A 97 -15.16 7.94 -5.05
CA THR A 97 -16.43 7.77 -4.36
C THR A 97 -17.03 6.45 -4.77
N ILE A 98 -17.32 5.61 -3.78
CA ILE A 98 -18.05 4.35 -3.92
C ILE A 98 -19.43 4.57 -3.32
N THR A 99 -20.45 4.34 -4.13
CA THR A 99 -21.85 4.43 -3.71
C THR A 99 -22.46 3.04 -3.76
N TYR A 100 -23.07 2.63 -2.64
CA TYR A 100 -23.80 1.39 -2.48
C TYR A 100 -25.29 1.68 -2.44
N HIS A 101 -26.06 1.05 -3.34
CA HIS A 101 -27.51 1.17 -3.46
C HIS A 101 -28.18 -0.05 -2.84
N ASP A 102 -28.36 0.02 -1.53
CA ASP A 102 -29.11 -0.97 -0.77
C ASP A 102 -30.60 -0.94 -1.20
N GLN A 103 -31.11 -2.10 -1.61
CA GLN A 103 -32.48 -2.23 -2.08
C GLN A 103 -33.50 -2.35 -0.92
N SER A 104 -33.06 -2.78 0.26
CA SER A 104 -33.91 -3.00 1.43
C SER A 104 -33.15 -2.80 2.73
N ASP A 105 -33.53 -1.78 3.49
CA ASP A 105 -33.14 -1.70 4.89
C ASP A 105 -33.94 -2.71 5.74
N PRO A 106 -33.67 -2.83 7.06
CA PRO A 106 -34.43 -3.73 7.94
C PRO A 106 -35.96 -3.46 8.01
N SER A 107 -36.43 -2.34 7.42
CA SER A 107 -37.85 -1.97 7.29
C SER A 107 -38.37 -2.10 5.84
N GLY A 108 -37.57 -2.66 4.92
CA GLY A 108 -37.91 -2.90 3.52
C GLY A 108 -37.80 -1.66 2.61
N ASN A 109 -37.11 -0.60 3.02
CA ASN A 109 -36.98 0.63 2.23
C ASN A 109 -35.59 0.76 1.61
N PRO A 110 -35.46 1.22 0.35
CA PRO A 110 -34.16 1.39 -0.28
C PRO A 110 -33.35 2.50 0.39
N LYS A 111 -32.04 2.30 0.50
CA LYS A 111 -31.07 3.26 1.03
C LYS A 111 -29.85 3.38 0.14
N THR A 112 -29.11 4.46 0.33
CA THR A 112 -27.85 4.68 -0.38
C THR A 112 -26.78 5.11 0.58
N PHE A 113 -25.64 4.43 0.49
CA PHE A 113 -24.47 4.66 1.34
C PHE A 113 -23.30 5.09 0.48
N THR A 114 -22.54 6.06 0.96
CA THR A 114 -21.39 6.58 0.22
C THR A 114 -20.15 6.55 1.08
N LYS A 115 -19.05 6.08 0.49
CA LYS A 115 -17.70 6.27 1.02
C LYS A 115 -16.80 6.89 -0.01
N SER A 116 -15.88 7.71 0.49
CA SER A 116 -14.93 8.42 -0.34
C SER A 116 -13.53 8.32 0.22
N VAL A 117 -12.55 8.30 -0.67
CA VAL A 117 -11.13 8.36 -0.36
C VAL A 117 -10.45 9.30 -1.35
N THR A 118 -9.58 10.15 -0.82
CA THR A 118 -8.92 11.22 -1.57
C THR A 118 -7.48 10.85 -1.86
N ALA A 119 -7.01 11.11 -3.08
CA ALA A 119 -5.59 11.13 -3.41
C ALA A 119 -4.93 12.27 -2.63
N LYS A 120 -3.98 11.96 -1.76
CA LYS A 120 -3.25 12.97 -1.00
C LYS A 120 -1.82 13.02 -1.50
N LYS A 121 -1.28 14.23 -1.57
CA LYS A 121 0.16 14.41 -1.72
C LYS A 121 0.85 14.01 -0.42
N VAL A 122 1.75 13.06 -0.52
CA VAL A 122 2.54 12.57 0.59
C VAL A 122 4.00 12.64 0.20
N SER A 123 4.84 13.14 1.10
CA SER A 123 6.29 13.09 0.93
C SER A 123 6.80 11.77 1.47
N ALA A 124 7.59 11.04 0.67
CA ALA A 124 8.27 9.89 1.20
C ALA A 124 9.23 10.25 2.33
N SER A 125 9.48 9.27 3.19
CA SER A 125 10.58 9.31 4.13
C SER A 125 11.40 8.04 4.03
N PHE A 126 12.71 8.18 4.26
CA PHE A 126 13.66 7.08 4.18
C PHE A 126 14.67 7.17 5.33
N GLY A 127 14.92 6.03 5.96
CA GLY A 127 15.85 5.97 7.07
C GLY A 127 16.31 4.56 7.39
N THR A 128 17.15 4.48 8.40
CA THR A 128 17.67 3.26 9.00
C THR A 128 17.17 3.19 10.44
N THR A 129 17.00 1.99 11.01
CA THR A 129 16.63 1.83 12.43
C THR A 129 17.69 2.33 13.39
N SER A 130 18.95 2.44 12.94
CA SER A 130 20.06 3.05 13.68
C SER A 130 20.90 3.93 12.77
N LYS A 131 21.40 5.04 13.32
CA LYS A 131 22.40 5.91 12.66
C LYS A 131 23.84 5.43 12.87
N ASN A 132 24.05 4.43 13.73
CA ASN A 132 25.33 3.74 13.94
C ASN A 132 25.15 2.27 13.59
N ILE A 133 25.80 1.82 12.51
CA ILE A 133 25.71 0.43 12.03
C ILE A 133 27.09 -0.21 12.18
N ARG A 134 27.13 -1.44 12.70
CA ARG A 134 28.38 -2.20 12.82
C ARG A 134 28.55 -3.08 11.59
N ILE A 135 29.77 -3.13 11.08
CA ILE A 135 30.12 -4.03 9.98
C ILE A 135 29.90 -5.49 10.41
N GLY A 136 29.30 -6.29 9.54
CA GLY A 136 28.94 -7.68 9.79
C GLY A 136 27.73 -7.87 10.69
N GLN A 137 26.99 -6.81 11.01
CA GLN A 137 25.77 -6.86 11.79
C GLN A 137 24.57 -6.44 10.96
N ASP A 138 23.41 -6.94 11.37
CA ASP A 138 22.15 -6.63 10.74
C ASP A 138 21.69 -5.21 11.11
N PHE A 139 21.09 -4.54 10.14
CA PHE A 139 20.40 -3.27 10.30
C PHE A 139 19.15 -3.28 9.41
N GLN A 140 18.19 -2.43 9.73
CA GLN A 140 16.95 -2.35 8.95
C GLN A 140 16.84 -1.00 8.26
N LEU A 141 16.48 -1.03 6.98
CA LEU A 141 16.04 0.13 6.22
C LEU A 141 14.51 0.23 6.31
N ARG A 142 14.02 1.46 6.40
CA ARG A 142 12.58 1.77 6.42
C ARG A 142 12.29 2.86 5.41
N ILE A 143 11.29 2.63 4.58
CA ILE A 143 10.71 3.59 3.65
C ILE A 143 9.25 3.78 4.03
N TYR A 144 8.78 5.02 4.01
CA TYR A 144 7.37 5.32 3.90
C TYR A 144 7.16 5.96 2.54
N GLU A 145 6.42 5.31 1.65
CA GLU A 145 6.13 5.80 0.29
C GLU A 145 4.80 5.20 -0.21
N PRO A 146 3.67 5.91 -0.05
CA PRO A 146 2.38 5.43 -0.52
C PRO A 146 2.31 5.12 -2.02
N GLY A 147 3.13 5.75 -2.86
CA GLY A 147 3.11 5.50 -4.30
C GLY A 147 3.49 4.07 -4.72
N PHE A 148 4.17 3.31 -3.86
CA PHE A 148 4.49 1.89 -4.10
C PHE A 148 3.46 0.91 -3.51
N ASN A 149 2.45 1.41 -2.81
CA ASN A 149 1.38 0.60 -2.22
C ASN A 149 0.20 0.55 -3.20
N LEU A 150 0.33 -0.34 -4.19
CA LEU A 150 -0.56 -0.50 -5.34
C LEU A 150 -1.70 -1.48 -5.04
N ASP A 151 -1.54 -2.41 -4.11
CA ASP A 151 -2.57 -3.35 -3.70
C ASP A 151 -2.94 -3.12 -2.25
N SER A 152 -4.12 -2.52 -2.03
CA SER A 152 -4.58 -2.30 -0.66
C SER A 152 -4.78 -3.60 0.13
N LYS A 153 -5.08 -4.75 -0.50
CA LYS A 153 -5.37 -6.03 0.19
C LYS A 153 -4.10 -6.80 0.55
N TYR A 154 -3.05 -6.69 -0.25
CA TYR A 154 -1.83 -7.48 -0.07
C TYR A 154 -0.58 -6.61 0.03
N ALA A 155 0.33 -6.99 0.92
CA ALA A 155 1.55 -6.22 1.12
C ALA A 155 2.45 -6.19 -0.13
N ASP A 156 2.79 -4.98 -0.57
CA ASP A 156 3.58 -4.70 -1.77
C ASP A 156 5.11 -4.73 -1.56
N ASN A 157 5.85 -4.48 -2.65
CA ASN A 157 7.31 -4.56 -2.69
C ASN A 157 7.96 -3.36 -3.39
N ILE A 158 9.09 -2.90 -2.86
CA ILE A 158 10.00 -1.96 -3.51
C ILE A 158 11.28 -2.70 -3.89
N PRO A 159 11.75 -2.63 -5.15
CA PRO A 159 13.01 -3.25 -5.56
C PRO A 159 14.21 -2.70 -4.77
N LEU A 160 15.12 -3.59 -4.36
CA LEU A 160 16.36 -3.22 -3.65
C LEU A 160 17.26 -2.32 -4.49
N SER A 161 17.19 -2.43 -5.82
CA SER A 161 17.96 -1.61 -6.76
C SER A 161 17.62 -0.11 -6.70
N LEU A 162 16.47 0.27 -6.12
CA LEU A 162 16.09 1.67 -5.92
C LEU A 162 16.81 2.34 -4.74
N VAL A 163 17.55 1.59 -3.92
CA VAL A 163 18.37 2.16 -2.85
C VAL A 163 19.85 2.02 -3.19
N GLU A 164 20.45 3.15 -3.54
CA GLU A 164 21.89 3.28 -3.78
C GLU A 164 22.65 3.31 -2.45
N PHE A 165 23.75 2.57 -2.38
CA PHE A 165 24.75 2.66 -1.33
C PHE A 165 26.02 3.37 -1.83
N LYS A 166 26.49 4.35 -1.05
CA LYS A 166 27.75 5.05 -1.25
C LYS A 166 28.60 4.94 0.01
N GLY A 167 29.69 4.19 -0.10
CA GLY A 167 30.69 4.02 0.94
C GLY A 167 31.84 5.01 0.81
N THR A 168 32.92 4.78 1.56
CA THR A 168 34.21 5.44 1.32
C THR A 168 34.96 4.79 0.17
N ASP A 169 36.09 5.39 -0.24
CA ASP A 169 37.03 4.79 -1.20
C ASP A 169 36.40 4.45 -2.57
N GLY A 170 35.39 5.25 -2.95
CA GLY A 170 34.68 5.13 -4.22
C GLY A 170 33.80 3.90 -4.34
N ILE A 171 33.37 3.29 -3.23
CA ILE A 171 32.33 2.25 -3.25
C ILE A 171 30.99 2.91 -3.61
N ARG A 172 30.39 2.47 -4.72
CA ARG A 172 29.07 2.92 -5.16
C ARG A 172 28.35 1.76 -5.83
N THR A 173 27.23 1.35 -5.25
CA THR A 173 26.43 0.22 -5.73
C THR A 173 24.98 0.38 -5.26
N THR A 174 24.14 -0.63 -5.39
CA THR A 174 22.81 -0.70 -4.78
C THR A 174 22.80 -1.74 -3.66
N ILE A 175 21.79 -1.70 -2.79
CA ILE A 175 21.60 -2.75 -1.78
C ILE A 175 21.12 -4.09 -2.37
N ASP A 176 20.90 -4.16 -3.68
CA ASP A 176 20.66 -5.41 -4.43
C ASP A 176 21.97 -6.15 -4.75
N ASN A 177 23.13 -5.52 -4.52
CA ASN A 177 24.43 -6.19 -4.62
C ASN A 177 24.52 -7.34 -3.60
N SER A 178 25.02 -8.49 -4.04
CA SER A 178 25.08 -9.73 -3.27
C SER A 178 25.93 -9.65 -1.99
N ALA A 179 26.80 -8.64 -1.84
CA ALA A 179 27.49 -8.37 -0.59
C ALA A 179 26.53 -7.98 0.54
N PHE A 180 25.39 -7.36 0.21
CA PHE A 180 24.33 -7.10 1.18
C PHE A 180 23.47 -8.36 1.35
N GLU A 181 23.67 -9.06 2.47
CA GLU A 181 22.85 -10.22 2.83
C GLU A 181 21.46 -9.72 3.29
N ALA A 182 20.54 -9.54 2.34
CA ALA A 182 19.16 -9.15 2.59
C ALA A 182 18.30 -10.34 3.04
N ASN A 183 17.42 -10.12 4.01
CA ASN A 183 16.45 -11.14 4.43
C ASN A 183 15.34 -11.39 3.40
N THR A 184 15.14 -10.47 2.45
CA THR A 184 14.16 -10.54 1.35
C THR A 184 14.77 -9.98 0.06
N LYS A 185 14.18 -10.28 -1.10
CA LYS A 185 14.63 -9.79 -2.42
C LYS A 185 14.13 -8.38 -2.78
N SER A 186 13.42 -7.74 -1.86
CA SER A 186 12.76 -6.44 -1.98
C SER A 186 12.59 -5.84 -0.58
N LEU A 187 12.37 -4.53 -0.48
CA LEU A 187 11.74 -3.98 0.72
C LEU A 187 10.27 -4.39 0.68
N ARG A 188 9.82 -5.07 1.74
CA ARG A 188 8.45 -5.57 1.85
C ARG A 188 7.61 -4.63 2.69
N GLU A 189 6.39 -4.35 2.26
CA GLU A 189 5.43 -3.61 3.06
C GLU A 189 5.15 -4.33 4.41
N THR A 190 5.06 -3.59 5.51
CA THR A 190 4.93 -4.15 6.87
C THR A 190 3.58 -4.81 7.16
N GLY A 191 2.66 -4.69 6.23
CA GLY A 191 1.31 -5.22 6.22
C GLY A 191 0.54 -4.56 5.09
N PRO A 192 -0.60 -5.13 4.66
CA PRO A 192 -1.41 -4.54 3.61
C PRO A 192 -1.73 -3.07 3.87
N ASN A 193 -1.45 -2.23 2.89
CA ASN A 193 -1.83 -0.83 2.88
C ASN A 193 -1.29 0.02 4.07
N THR A 194 -0.14 -0.38 4.61
CA THR A 194 0.56 0.37 5.67
C THR A 194 1.42 1.49 5.11
N ASN A 195 1.74 1.48 3.82
CA ASN A 195 2.66 2.38 3.12
C ASN A 195 4.11 2.35 3.64
N HIS A 196 4.40 1.44 4.58
CA HIS A 196 5.69 1.31 5.24
C HIS A 196 6.39 0.06 4.72
N PHE A 197 7.56 0.23 4.12
CA PHE A 197 8.35 -0.84 3.53
C PHE A 197 9.66 -1.02 4.30
N VAL A 198 10.03 -2.28 4.56
CA VAL A 198 11.22 -2.61 5.33
C VAL A 198 12.04 -3.71 4.68
N VAL A 199 13.35 -3.67 4.89
CA VAL A 199 14.27 -4.79 4.65
C VAL A 199 15.32 -4.82 5.75
N THR A 200 15.72 -6.01 6.17
CA THR A 200 16.85 -6.21 7.07
C THR A 200 18.04 -6.71 6.26
N LEU A 201 19.19 -6.05 6.43
CA LEU A 201 20.41 -6.28 5.67
C LEU A 201 21.57 -6.44 6.63
N LYS A 202 22.53 -7.30 6.31
CA LYS A 202 23.83 -7.28 6.97
C LYS A 202 24.76 -6.27 6.31
N MET A 203 25.43 -5.42 7.11
CA MET A 203 26.44 -4.51 6.58
C MET A 203 27.69 -5.29 6.15
N PRO A 204 28.07 -5.31 4.86
CA PRO A 204 29.20 -6.10 4.39
C PRO A 204 30.55 -5.60 4.91
N LYS A 205 31.52 -6.52 5.03
CA LYS A 205 32.94 -6.21 5.27
C LYS A 205 33.66 -5.75 4.00
N GLU A 206 33.18 -6.19 2.85
CA GLU A 206 33.76 -5.93 1.54
C GLU A 206 32.65 -5.89 0.50
N ILE A 207 32.75 -4.95 -0.43
CA ILE A 207 31.82 -4.79 -1.56
C ILE A 207 32.68 -4.70 -2.81
N ASP A 208 32.48 -5.61 -3.77
CA ASP A 208 33.18 -5.65 -5.05
C ASP A 208 34.71 -5.52 -4.91
N GLY A 209 35.31 -6.25 -3.96
CA GLY A 209 36.76 -6.23 -3.71
C GLY A 209 37.27 -5.05 -2.86
N LYS A 210 36.39 -4.12 -2.45
CA LYS A 210 36.75 -2.96 -1.63
C LYS A 210 36.23 -3.10 -0.20
N ARG A 211 37.13 -2.98 0.78
CA ARG A 211 36.78 -3.08 2.20
C ARG A 211 35.94 -1.89 2.67
N THR A 212 34.91 -2.19 3.44
CA THR A 212 34.15 -1.16 4.16
C THR A 212 34.96 -0.65 5.35
N LYS A 213 34.98 0.67 5.54
CA LYS A 213 35.87 1.32 6.51
C LYS A 213 35.13 1.64 7.81
N ILE A 214 35.61 1.09 8.91
CA ILE A 214 35.15 1.46 10.26
C ILE A 214 35.42 2.95 10.51
N GLY A 215 34.50 3.59 11.22
CA GLY A 215 34.56 5.01 11.57
C GLY A 215 34.05 5.94 10.48
N SER A 216 33.80 5.43 9.27
CA SER A 216 33.32 6.22 8.13
C SER A 216 31.83 6.58 8.25
N ILE A 217 31.43 7.61 7.50
CA ILE A 217 30.02 7.89 7.21
C ILE A 217 29.73 7.35 5.81
N VAL A 218 28.68 6.55 5.70
CA VAL A 218 28.15 6.04 4.43
C VAL A 218 26.77 6.59 4.17
N GLN A 219 26.40 6.66 2.90
CA GLN A 219 25.14 7.23 2.45
C GLN A 219 24.30 6.14 1.76
N PHE A 220 23.05 6.02 2.18
CA PHE A 220 22.02 5.36 1.41
C PHE A 220 21.15 6.41 0.70
N THR A 221 20.75 6.15 -0.53
CA THR A 221 19.85 7.03 -1.29
C THR A 221 18.71 6.22 -1.87
N PHE A 222 17.50 6.43 -1.36
CA PHE A 222 16.30 5.93 -2.00
C PHE A 222 15.94 6.83 -3.19
N THR A 223 15.75 6.22 -4.36
CA THR A 223 15.23 6.87 -5.55
C THR A 223 13.75 6.56 -5.67
N ASP A 224 12.92 7.51 -5.24
CA ASP A 224 11.48 7.42 -5.33
C ASP A 224 11.03 7.70 -6.77
N THR A 225 10.57 6.64 -7.45
CA THR A 225 10.00 6.71 -8.81
C THR A 225 8.48 6.77 -8.82
N ALA A 226 7.83 6.66 -7.66
CA ALA A 226 6.38 6.62 -7.52
C ALA A 226 5.81 7.94 -6.96
N SER A 227 6.67 8.96 -6.82
CA SER A 227 6.30 10.28 -6.31
C SER A 227 5.00 10.81 -6.91
N SER A 228 4.08 11.16 -6.02
CA SER A 228 2.84 11.89 -6.35
C SER A 228 3.07 13.28 -7.00
N THR A 229 4.31 13.78 -7.02
CA THR A 229 4.68 15.04 -7.73
C THR A 229 5.00 14.85 -9.21
N GLY A 230 4.99 13.62 -9.73
CA GLY A 230 5.38 13.33 -11.11
C GLY A 230 6.87 13.55 -11.41
N THR A 231 7.69 13.72 -10.37
CA THR A 231 9.14 13.88 -10.47
C THR A 231 9.85 12.87 -9.59
N THR A 232 10.87 12.21 -10.12
CA THR A 232 11.71 11.29 -9.34
C THR A 232 12.39 12.06 -8.20
N GLN A 233 12.19 11.60 -6.97
CA GLN A 233 12.81 12.20 -5.78
C GLN A 233 13.97 11.33 -5.27
N LYS A 234 14.99 11.97 -4.68
CA LYS A 234 16.11 11.25 -4.05
C LYS A 234 16.19 11.62 -2.57
N ILE A 235 15.94 10.63 -1.71
CA ILE A 235 15.94 10.81 -0.26
C ILE A 235 17.17 10.11 0.30
N LYS A 236 17.98 10.86 1.06
CA LYS A 236 19.27 10.39 1.56
C LYS A 236 19.19 10.07 3.05
N SER A 237 19.82 8.97 3.46
CA SER A 237 20.08 8.65 4.85
C SER A 237 21.58 8.44 5.04
N TYR A 238 22.17 9.18 5.98
CA TYR A 238 23.57 9.02 6.37
C TYR A 238 23.66 8.19 7.65
N VAL A 239 24.63 7.28 7.68
CA VAL A 239 24.92 6.45 8.85
C VAL A 239 26.41 6.36 9.09
N ARG A 240 26.80 6.28 10.35
CA ARG A 240 28.18 6.03 10.76
C ARG A 240 28.42 4.53 10.86
N LEU A 241 29.52 4.05 10.29
CA LEU A 241 30.02 2.71 10.53
C LEU A 241 30.82 2.70 11.82
N GLY A 242 30.30 2.05 12.86
CA GLY A 242 30.85 2.11 14.21
C GLY A 242 31.67 0.89 14.61
N LEU A 243 32.47 1.07 15.66
CA LEU A 243 32.84 0.01 16.59
C LEU A 243 32.11 0.28 17.90
N ARG A 244 31.57 -0.80 18.50
CA ARG A 244 30.87 -0.88 19.78
C ARG A 244 30.20 0.40 20.27
#